data_AF-U4Q8G9-F1
#
_entry.id   AF-U4Q8G9-F1
#
_cell.length_a   1.000
_cell.length_b   1.000
_cell.length_c   1.000
_cell.angle_alpha   90.00
_cell.angle_beta   90.00
_cell.angle_gamma   90.00
#
_symmetry.space_group_name_H-M   'P 1'
#
loop_
_entity.id
_entity.type
_entity.pdbx_description
1 polymer ?
#
loop_
_entity_poly.entity_id
_entity_poly.type
_entity_poly.pdbx_seq_one_letter_code
_entity_poly.pdbx_strand_id
1 'polypeptide(L)'
;MERKYSKILKHIPTLEDHGHLYMYYGDPYSEECYVYDDEKDGKNLIVSYECDNLCKAIADEFQYEYEWLDIVGDNNIKLEEVFNIDVETQELNVIIALLLYLVGSIPFEDKFIDALNNGYLLRMLKRLEHLSYEAN
;
A
#
# COMPACT_ATOMS: atom_id res chain seq x y z
N MET A 1 0.87 23.36 -1.41
CA MET A 1 1.34 22.24 -0.56
C MET A 1 1.58 20.99 -1.43
N GLU A 2 2.21 21.16 -2.60
CA GLU A 2 2.30 20.19 -3.71
C GLU A 2 3.34 19.06 -3.47
N ARG A 3 3.83 18.89 -2.24
CA ARG A 3 5.05 18.13 -1.96
C ARG A 3 4.91 16.94 -1.01
N LYS A 4 3.87 16.89 -0.17
CA LYS A 4 3.83 15.87 0.90
C LYS A 4 3.64 14.46 0.34
N TYR A 5 2.67 14.27 -0.57
CA TYR A 5 2.34 12.93 -1.08
C TYR A 5 2.89 12.63 -2.47
N SER A 6 3.60 13.57 -3.12
CA SER A 6 4.01 13.42 -4.53
C SER A 6 4.90 12.21 -4.78
N LYS A 7 5.74 11.82 -3.80
CA LYS A 7 6.56 10.61 -3.87
C LYS A 7 5.75 9.32 -3.85
N ILE A 8 4.55 9.34 -3.28
CA ILE A 8 3.63 8.20 -3.24
C ILE A 8 2.78 8.21 -4.52
N LEU A 9 2.18 9.35 -4.85
CA LEU A 9 1.24 9.47 -5.97
C LEU A 9 1.87 9.25 -7.35
N LYS A 10 3.18 9.46 -7.49
CA LYS A 10 3.91 9.15 -8.74
C LYS A 10 3.81 7.67 -9.17
N HIS A 11 3.44 6.77 -8.26
CA HIS A 11 3.29 5.34 -8.51
C HIS A 11 1.93 4.97 -9.12
N ILE A 12 0.95 5.89 -9.15
CA ILE A 12 -0.40 5.60 -9.67
C ILE A 12 -0.36 5.04 -11.11
N PRO A 13 0.32 5.66 -12.08
CA PRO A 13 0.31 5.16 -13.46
C PRO A 13 0.88 3.74 -13.59
N THR A 14 1.98 3.44 -12.90
CA THR A 14 2.62 2.12 -12.98
C THR A 14 1.84 1.05 -12.22
N LEU A 15 1.11 1.42 -11.16
CA LEU A 15 0.15 0.53 -10.50
C LEU A 15 -1.04 0.19 -11.41
N GLU A 16 -1.53 1.13 -12.21
CA GLU A 16 -2.59 0.90 -13.19
C GLU A 16 -2.17 -0.10 -14.27
N ASP A 17 -0.95 0.06 -14.79
CA ASP A 17 -0.46 -0.78 -15.89
C ASP A 17 0.03 -2.15 -15.38
N HIS A 18 0.76 -2.15 -14.27
CA HIS A 18 1.63 -3.26 -13.86
C HIS A 18 1.65 -3.53 -12.34
N GLY A 19 0.62 -3.14 -11.59
CA GLY A 19 0.59 -3.31 -10.12
C GLY A 19 0.78 -4.76 -9.64
N HIS A 20 0.34 -5.75 -10.40
CA HIS A 20 0.57 -7.18 -10.09
C HIS A 20 2.05 -7.60 -10.13
N LEU A 21 2.94 -6.77 -10.70
CA LEU A 21 4.39 -7.01 -10.74
C LEU A 21 5.14 -6.29 -9.61
N TYR A 22 4.45 -5.52 -8.77
CA TYR A 22 5.07 -4.85 -7.63
C TYR A 22 5.53 -5.85 -6.57
N MET A 23 4.65 -6.79 -6.21
CA MET A 23 4.93 -7.83 -5.23
C MET A 23 4.12 -9.08 -5.55
N TYR A 24 4.78 -10.24 -5.65
CA TYR A 24 4.13 -11.50 -6.01
C TYR A 24 5.00 -12.71 -5.65
N TYR A 25 4.37 -13.87 -5.55
CA TYR A 25 5.08 -15.16 -5.43
C TYR A 25 5.38 -15.75 -6.81
N GLY A 26 6.66 -16.00 -7.11
CA GLY A 26 7.05 -16.58 -8.38
C GLY A 26 8.53 -16.42 -8.72
N ASP A 27 8.80 -16.34 -10.02
CA ASP A 27 10.12 -16.09 -10.56
C ASP A 27 10.29 -14.61 -10.88
N PRO A 28 11.50 -14.03 -10.70
CA PRO A 28 11.78 -12.65 -11.07
C PRO A 28 11.42 -12.35 -12.53
N TYR A 29 10.52 -11.38 -12.73
CA TYR A 29 10.23 -10.82 -14.05
C TYR A 29 11.36 -9.93 -14.59
N SER A 30 12.17 -9.34 -13.70
CA SER A 30 13.33 -8.50 -14.04
C SER A 30 14.43 -8.62 -12.99
N GLU A 31 15.64 -8.11 -13.31
CA GLU A 31 16.75 -8.00 -12.35
C GLU A 31 16.54 -6.88 -11.31
N GLU A 32 15.52 -6.05 -11.50
CA GLU A 32 15.21 -4.90 -10.63
C GLU A 32 14.23 -5.28 -9.52
N CYS A 33 14.58 -6.32 -8.76
CA CYS A 33 13.79 -6.81 -7.65
C CYS A 33 14.64 -7.39 -6.51
N TYR A 34 14.02 -7.50 -5.34
CA TYR A 34 14.48 -8.33 -4.25
C TYR A 34 13.76 -9.68 -4.31
N VAL A 35 14.51 -10.74 -4.03
CA VAL A 35 14.00 -12.11 -3.93
C VAL A 35 14.15 -12.55 -2.49
N TYR A 36 13.03 -12.88 -1.86
CA TYR A 36 12.99 -13.37 -0.49
C TYR A 36 12.60 -14.85 -0.50
N ASP A 37 13.34 -15.64 0.29
CA ASP A 37 13.07 -17.04 0.60
C ASP A 37 11.92 -17.16 1.62
N ASP A 38 10.84 -16.46 1.31
CA ASP A 38 9.54 -16.55 1.97
C ASP A 38 8.66 -17.34 1.02
N GLU A 39 8.80 -18.66 1.05
CA GLU A 39 8.20 -19.52 0.04
C GLU A 39 6.73 -19.78 0.32
N LYS A 40 5.87 -19.41 -0.65
CA LYS A 40 4.48 -19.85 -0.71
C LYS A 40 4.28 -20.75 -1.91
N ASP A 41 3.76 -21.96 -1.67
CA ASP A 41 3.60 -23.00 -2.70
C ASP A 41 4.90 -23.31 -3.47
N GLY A 42 6.05 -23.23 -2.77
CA GLY A 42 7.38 -23.47 -3.35
C GLY A 42 7.87 -22.36 -4.28
N LYS A 43 7.35 -21.14 -4.12
CA LYS A 43 7.76 -19.96 -4.90
C LYS A 43 8.26 -18.86 -3.98
N ASN A 44 9.34 -18.20 -4.38
CA ASN A 44 9.90 -17.05 -3.67
C ASN A 44 8.96 -15.85 -3.71
N LEU A 45 9.02 -15.02 -2.66
CA LEU A 45 8.44 -13.69 -2.69
C LEU A 45 9.35 -12.75 -3.49
N ILE A 46 8.78 -12.16 -4.54
CA ILE A 46 9.43 -11.17 -5.39
C ILE A 46 8.89 -9.79 -5.03
N VAL A 47 9.79 -8.83 -4.79
CA VAL A 47 9.46 -7.43 -4.50
C VAL A 47 10.21 -6.54 -5.47
N SER A 48 9.53 -5.84 -6.37
CA SER A 48 10.18 -4.91 -7.29
C SER A 48 10.81 -3.74 -6.51
N TYR A 49 11.90 -3.16 -7.05
CA TYR A 49 12.46 -1.93 -6.46
C TYR A 49 11.46 -0.78 -6.43
N GLU A 50 10.52 -0.75 -7.38
CA GLU A 50 9.44 0.22 -7.40
C GLU A 50 8.46 0.03 -6.22
N CYS A 51 8.12 -1.22 -5.91
CA CYS A 51 7.30 -1.55 -4.75
C CYS A 51 7.99 -1.18 -3.44
N ASP A 52 9.28 -1.52 -3.29
CA ASP A 52 10.08 -1.13 -2.12
C ASP A 52 10.12 0.40 -1.95
N ASN A 53 10.27 1.15 -3.04
CA ASN A 53 10.22 2.60 -3.02
C ASN A 53 8.85 3.15 -2.60
N LEU A 54 7.75 2.56 -3.06
CA LEU A 54 6.40 2.94 -2.64
C LEU A 54 6.20 2.70 -1.14
N CYS A 55 6.56 1.51 -0.65
CA CYS A 55 6.44 1.16 0.77
C CYS A 55 7.26 2.09 1.65
N LYS A 56 8.50 2.39 1.26
CA LYS A 56 9.36 3.37 1.95
C LYS A 56 8.76 4.76 1.94
N ALA A 57 8.22 5.22 0.80
CA ALA A 57 7.61 6.53 0.73
C ALA A 57 6.38 6.66 1.64
N ILE A 58 5.54 5.61 1.74
CA ILE A 58 4.41 5.57 2.68
C ILE A 58 4.91 5.61 4.13
N ALA A 59 5.87 4.75 4.48
CA ALA A 59 6.41 4.69 5.84
C ALA A 59 7.07 6.01 6.25
N ASP A 60 7.96 6.56 5.43
CA ASP A 60 8.68 7.80 5.71
C ASP A 60 7.73 8.98 5.94
N GLU A 61 6.63 9.04 5.18
CA GLU A 61 5.70 10.17 5.25
C GLU A 61 4.73 10.08 6.44
N PHE A 62 4.40 8.87 6.89
CA PHE A 62 3.28 8.67 7.81
C PHE A 62 3.61 7.95 9.12
N GLN A 63 4.61 7.07 9.16
CA GLN A 63 4.77 6.11 10.26
C GLN A 63 5.02 6.76 11.64
N TYR A 64 5.58 7.97 11.67
CA TYR A 64 5.89 8.70 12.90
C TYR A 64 4.83 9.75 13.27
N GLU A 65 3.96 10.11 12.33
CA GLU A 65 2.92 11.13 12.54
C GLU A 65 1.54 10.51 12.82
N TYR A 66 1.33 9.24 12.44
CA TYR A 66 0.04 8.56 12.52
C TYR A 66 0.13 7.30 13.38
N GLU A 67 -0.58 7.31 14.50
CA GLU A 67 -0.84 6.13 15.32
C GLU A 67 -1.90 5.25 14.64
N TRP A 68 -1.50 4.56 13.57
CA TRP A 68 -2.45 3.87 12.68
C TRP A 68 -3.28 2.80 13.40
N LEU A 69 -2.74 2.14 14.42
CA LEU A 69 -3.46 1.17 15.24
C LEU A 69 -4.61 1.82 16.01
N ASP A 70 -4.38 3.00 16.59
CA ASP A 70 -5.39 3.73 17.34
C ASP A 70 -6.46 4.26 16.39
N ILE A 71 -6.07 4.77 15.22
CA ILE A 71 -7.02 5.22 14.18
C ILE A 71 -7.92 4.06 13.71
N VAL A 72 -7.34 2.89 13.44
CA VAL A 72 -8.10 1.67 13.08
C VAL A 72 -9.06 1.29 14.20
N GLY A 73 -8.60 1.31 15.45
CA GLY A 73 -9.40 0.99 16.63
C GLY A 73 -10.57 1.97 16.83
N ASP A 74 -10.31 3.26 16.81
CA ASP A 74 -11.30 4.32 17.01
C ASP A 74 -12.39 4.30 15.93
N ASN A 75 -12.03 3.91 14.70
CA ASN A 75 -12.96 3.77 13.59
C ASN A 75 -13.65 2.40 13.53
N ASN A 76 -13.45 1.53 14.52
CA ASN A 76 -13.99 0.17 14.59
C ASN A 76 -13.70 -0.66 13.32
N ILE A 77 -12.54 -0.43 12.71
CA ILE A 77 -12.12 -1.15 11.51
C ILE A 77 -11.61 -2.54 11.92
N LYS A 78 -12.22 -3.57 11.35
CA LYS A 78 -11.73 -4.94 11.48
C LYS A 78 -10.73 -5.23 10.36
N LEU A 79 -9.47 -5.44 10.73
CA LEU A 79 -8.38 -5.71 9.78
C LEU A 79 -8.62 -6.97 8.92
N GLU A 80 -9.34 -7.96 9.45
CA GLU A 80 -9.76 -9.17 8.72
C GLU A 80 -10.74 -8.88 7.58
N GLU A 81 -11.53 -7.81 7.70
CA GLU A 81 -12.53 -7.35 6.73
C GLU A 81 -12.04 -6.11 5.97
N VAL A 82 -10.73 -5.82 5.96
CA VAL A 82 -10.18 -4.56 5.43
C VAL A 82 -10.62 -4.26 4.00
N PHE A 83 -10.73 -5.27 3.14
CA PHE A 83 -11.14 -5.09 1.74
C PHE A 83 -12.64 -4.79 1.56
N ASN A 84 -13.45 -4.90 2.62
CA ASN A 84 -14.86 -4.50 2.62
C ASN A 84 -15.05 -3.00 2.91
N ILE A 85 -13.99 -2.29 3.30
CA ILE A 85 -14.05 -0.87 3.59
C ILE A 85 -14.22 -0.10 2.29
N ASP A 86 -15.22 0.77 2.23
CA ASP A 86 -15.40 1.71 1.13
C ASP A 86 -14.40 2.85 1.27
N VAL A 87 -13.25 2.73 0.60
CA VAL A 87 -12.14 3.69 0.70
C VAL A 87 -12.50 5.05 0.12
N GLU A 88 -13.39 5.14 -0.86
CA GLU A 88 -13.77 6.38 -1.52
C GLU A 88 -14.51 7.35 -0.58
N THR A 89 -15.12 6.83 0.49
CA THR A 89 -15.83 7.65 1.49
C THR A 89 -14.99 7.99 2.71
N GLN A 90 -13.81 7.38 2.86
CA GLN A 90 -13.01 7.56 4.08
C GLN A 90 -12.28 8.91 4.12
N GLU A 91 -12.01 9.36 5.34
CA GLU A 91 -11.21 10.54 5.64
C GLU A 91 -9.70 10.25 5.51
N LEU A 92 -8.90 11.31 5.44
CA LEU A 92 -7.47 11.25 5.16
C LEU A 92 -6.69 10.37 6.16
N ASN A 93 -6.93 10.59 7.44
CA ASN A 93 -6.37 9.82 8.55
C ASN A 93 -6.68 8.32 8.44
N VAL A 94 -7.90 7.94 8.06
CA VAL A 94 -8.27 6.53 7.86
C VAL A 94 -7.53 5.94 6.65
N ILE A 95 -7.48 6.67 5.52
CA ILE A 95 -6.71 6.21 4.34
C ILE A 95 -5.24 6.01 4.67
N ILE A 96 -4.63 6.94 5.39
CA ILE A 96 -3.23 6.83 5.81
C ILE A 96 -3.03 5.63 6.75
N ALA A 97 -3.93 5.42 7.71
CA ALA A 97 -3.86 4.29 8.62
C ALA A 97 -3.96 2.96 7.87
N LEU A 98 -4.83 2.85 6.87
CA LEU A 98 -4.97 1.66 6.03
C LEU A 98 -3.73 1.42 5.14
N LEU A 99 -3.12 2.48 4.61
CA LEU A 99 -1.86 2.38 3.86
C LEU A 99 -0.71 1.90 4.76
N LEU A 100 -0.58 2.47 5.96
CA LEU A 100 0.42 2.04 6.96
C LEU A 100 0.19 0.60 7.41
N TYR A 101 -1.07 0.21 7.59
CA TYR A 101 -1.42 -1.17 7.89
C TYR A 101 -0.93 -2.13 6.80
N LEU A 102 -1.24 -1.86 5.52
CA LEU A 102 -0.77 -2.72 4.43
C LEU A 102 0.76 -2.81 4.37
N VAL A 103 1.48 -1.70 4.54
CA VAL A 103 2.95 -1.71 4.53
C VAL A 103 3.50 -2.47 5.74
N GLY A 104 2.92 -2.25 6.92
CA GLY A 104 3.32 -2.93 8.15
C GLY A 104 2.98 -4.42 8.18
N SER A 105 2.03 -4.86 7.36
CA SER A 105 1.57 -6.24 7.31
C SER A 105 2.39 -7.13 6.38
N ILE A 106 3.23 -6.55 5.50
CA ILE A 106 4.06 -7.29 4.53
C ILE A 106 4.80 -8.50 5.16
N PRO A 107 5.43 -8.39 6.35
CA PRO A 107 6.17 -9.50 6.93
C PRO A 107 5.30 -10.63 7.50
N PHE A 108 3.98 -10.46 7.55
CA PHE A 108 3.08 -11.33 8.33
C PHE A 108 1.91 -11.88 7.51
N GLU A 109 1.49 -11.20 6.45
CA GLU A 109 0.35 -11.59 5.65
C GLU A 109 0.41 -11.02 4.22
N ASP A 110 -0.24 -11.73 3.30
CA ASP A 110 -0.26 -11.40 1.87
C ASP A 110 -1.14 -10.20 1.51
N LYS A 111 -1.65 -9.45 2.50
CA LYS A 111 -2.64 -8.40 2.25
C LYS A 111 -2.15 -7.29 1.35
N PHE A 112 -0.85 -7.00 1.34
CA PHE A 112 -0.30 -6.06 0.39
C PHE A 112 -0.43 -6.58 -1.05
N ILE A 113 -0.08 -7.86 -1.28
CA ILE A 113 -0.23 -8.54 -2.57
C ILE A 113 -1.70 -8.61 -2.98
N ASP A 114 -2.58 -8.97 -2.05
CA ASP A 114 -4.02 -9.01 -2.31
C ASP A 114 -4.55 -7.62 -2.68
N ALA A 115 -4.12 -6.56 -1.99
CA ALA A 115 -4.49 -5.18 -2.26
C ALA A 115 -4.00 -4.68 -3.64
N LEU A 116 -2.85 -5.16 -4.11
CA LEU A 116 -2.38 -4.91 -5.47
C LEU A 116 -3.30 -5.62 -6.48
N ASN A 117 -3.55 -6.91 -6.28
CA ASN A 117 -4.27 -7.75 -7.23
C ASN A 117 -5.76 -7.38 -7.37
N ASN A 118 -6.39 -6.93 -6.29
CA ASN A 118 -7.80 -6.51 -6.31
C ASN A 118 -7.98 -5.00 -6.57
N GLY A 119 -6.89 -4.26 -6.79
CA GLY A 119 -6.90 -2.82 -7.05
C GLY A 119 -7.19 -1.93 -5.83
N TYR A 120 -7.29 -2.50 -4.63
CA TYR A 120 -7.58 -1.77 -3.40
C TYR A 120 -6.49 -0.75 -3.06
N LEU A 121 -5.21 -1.09 -3.27
CA LEU A 121 -4.10 -0.14 -3.07
C LEU A 121 -4.24 1.07 -3.99
N LEU A 122 -4.51 0.84 -5.27
CA LEU A 122 -4.69 1.91 -6.26
C LEU A 122 -5.85 2.84 -5.88
N ARG A 123 -6.99 2.28 -5.45
CA ARG A 123 -8.14 3.06 -4.99
C ARG A 123 -7.78 3.95 -3.80
N MET A 124 -7.04 3.43 -2.82
CA MET A 124 -6.55 4.24 -1.69
C MET A 124 -5.62 5.37 -2.12
N LEU A 125 -4.70 5.12 -3.07
CA LEU A 125 -3.82 6.18 -3.56
C LEU A 125 -4.58 7.27 -4.34
N LYS A 126 -5.58 6.90 -5.13
CA LYS A 126 -6.47 7.87 -5.79
C LYS A 126 -7.30 8.68 -4.79
N ARG A 127 -7.79 8.04 -3.72
CA ARG A 127 -8.48 8.75 -2.64
C ARG A 127 -7.54 9.72 -1.92
N LEU A 128 -6.30 9.30 -1.63
CA LEU A 128 -5.26 10.15 -1.05
C LEU A 128 -4.98 11.37 -1.94
N GLU A 129 -4.83 11.16 -3.25
CA GLU A 129 -4.66 12.23 -4.22
C GLU A 129 -5.83 13.23 -4.15
N HIS A 130 -7.06 12.75 -4.22
CA HIS A 130 -8.26 13.59 -4.16
C HIS A 130 -8.32 14.43 -2.87
N LEU A 131 -8.16 13.79 -1.70
CA LEU A 131 -8.16 14.45 -0.40
C LEU A 131 -7.03 15.47 -0.26
N SER A 132 -5.89 15.24 -0.92
CA SER A 132 -4.77 16.18 -0.92
C SER A 132 -5.08 17.46 -1.69
N TYR A 133 -5.92 17.39 -2.72
CA TYR A 133 -6.38 18.57 -3.45
C TYR A 133 -7.43 19.36 -2.66
N GLU A 134 -8.31 18.69 -1.91
CA GLU A 134 -9.34 19.35 -1.09
C GLU A 134 -8.75 20.12 0.11
N ALA A 135 -7.58 19.70 0.61
CA ALA A 135 -6.88 20.35 1.72
C ALA A 135 -6.02 21.57 1.31
N ASN A 136 -5.93 21.89 0.01
CA ASN A 136 -5.21 23.06 -0.54
C ASN A 136 -6.16 24.20 -0.90
#